data_AF-A0AAE0BZJ3-F1
#
_entry.id   AF-A0AAE0BZJ3-F1
#
_cell.length_a   1.000
_cell.length_b   1.000
_cell.length_c   1.000
_cell.angle_alpha   90.00
_cell.angle_beta   90.00
_cell.angle_gamma   90.00
#
_symmetry.space_group_name_H-M   'P 1'
#
loop_
_entity.id
_entity.type
_entity.pdbx_description
1 polymer ?
#
loop_
_entity_poly.entity_id
_entity_poly.type
_entity_poly.pdbx_seq_one_letter_code
_entity_poly.pdbx_strand_id
1 'polypeptide(L)'
;MAGTAVPGAEKLLDFNTPLDAEKIGILDGIVNTFYTSNDAGQRSAVEAVMQQFSEHPLAWTRVDGILEHSTNPQSKYFALQVLDQLAKYRWNTLPTDQRDSIKTFLSSLTIKMSQDEASFRTQRAYVNKLNASLVQVVKQEWPARWPTFIPDLTNAARSSETLCENCMNILKLLSEEVFDFSRGEMTQAKTRDLKQSLNTEFALIHELGEYVLVNTQKPSLIKATLATLHVYLSWVPLGYIFESTLVQTLLKIFPAPEFRNVFLQCLTEVGQLNVGQMYDQHFVQLFTIFITQLQTVLPRGTNIPEAFENGSDDEQDFLKNLANFLTAFFKNHISLLETEQHQPVLLIG
;
A
#
# COMPACT_ATOMS: atom_id res chain seq x y z
N MET A 1 -18.70 -11.68 40.69
CA MET A 1 -19.10 -10.72 39.64
C MET A 1 -19.80 -11.51 38.56
N ALA A 2 -21.13 -11.38 38.44
CA ALA A 2 -21.87 -12.04 37.37
C ALA A 2 -21.37 -11.47 36.03
N GLY A 3 -20.90 -12.32 35.12
CA GLY A 3 -20.46 -11.88 33.81
C GLY A 3 -21.61 -11.21 33.07
N THR A 4 -21.38 -10.02 32.52
CA THR A 4 -22.37 -9.30 31.72
C THR A 4 -22.75 -10.18 30.52
N ALA A 5 -23.97 -10.73 30.51
CA ALA A 5 -24.44 -11.56 29.41
C ALA A 5 -24.56 -10.70 28.14
N VAL A 6 -23.96 -11.15 27.04
CA VAL A 6 -24.05 -10.48 25.74
C VAL A 6 -25.27 -11.03 24.99
N PRO A 7 -26.29 -10.20 24.70
CA PRO A 7 -27.49 -10.66 24.02
C PRO A 7 -27.18 -11.28 22.65
N GLY A 8 -27.75 -12.46 22.37
CA GLY A 8 -27.60 -13.14 21.07
C GLY A 8 -26.26 -13.85 20.83
N ALA A 9 -25.30 -13.76 21.76
CA ALA A 9 -23.97 -14.35 21.59
C ALA A 9 -24.00 -15.86 21.29
N GLU A 10 -24.83 -16.62 22.01
CA GLU A 10 -24.97 -18.07 21.81
C GLU A 10 -25.44 -18.41 20.38
N LYS A 11 -26.37 -17.62 19.83
CA LYS A 11 -26.88 -17.81 18.47
C LYS A 11 -25.86 -17.41 17.42
N LEU A 12 -25.12 -16.32 17.64
CA LEU A 12 -24.00 -15.95 16.78
C LEU A 12 -22.92 -17.05 16.77
N LEU A 13 -22.64 -17.66 17.92
CA LEU A 13 -21.62 -18.69 18.07
C LEU A 13 -22.09 -20.10 17.69
N ASP A 14 -23.37 -20.30 17.35
CA ASP A 14 -23.84 -21.58 16.82
C ASP A 14 -23.48 -21.73 15.33
N PHE A 15 -22.39 -22.45 15.05
CA PHE A 15 -21.91 -22.80 13.71
C PHE A 15 -22.62 -23.99 13.06
N ASN A 16 -23.54 -24.67 13.75
CA ASN A 16 -24.30 -25.77 13.15
C ASN A 16 -25.45 -25.28 12.26
N THR A 17 -25.87 -24.03 12.44
CA THR A 17 -26.87 -23.37 11.61
C THR A 17 -26.22 -22.34 10.67
N PRO A 18 -26.76 -22.14 9.45
CA PRO A 18 -26.23 -21.17 8.49
C PRO A 18 -26.14 -19.75 9.07
N LEU A 19 -25.33 -18.91 8.43
CA LEU A 19 -25.37 -17.46 8.69
C LEU A 19 -26.66 -16.90 8.05
N ASP A 20 -27.46 -16.19 8.83
CA ASP A 20 -28.68 -15.52 8.39
C ASP A 20 -28.64 -14.03 8.75
N ALA A 21 -29.65 -13.28 8.28
CA ALA A 21 -29.75 -11.85 8.54
C ALA A 21 -29.82 -11.51 10.04
N GLU A 22 -30.37 -12.41 10.86
CA GLU A 22 -30.47 -12.21 12.31
C GLU A 22 -29.09 -12.31 12.97
N LYS A 23 -28.30 -13.33 12.63
CA LYS A 23 -26.92 -13.46 13.13
C LYS A 23 -26.03 -12.31 12.69
N ILE A 24 -26.21 -11.79 11.48
CA ILE A 24 -25.52 -10.59 11.01
C ILE A 24 -25.93 -9.38 11.85
N GLY A 25 -27.23 -9.18 12.10
CA GLY A 25 -27.70 -8.11 12.98
C GLY A 25 -27.17 -8.21 14.41
N ILE A 26 -27.07 -9.42 14.95
CA ILE A 26 -26.44 -9.68 16.27
C ILE A 26 -24.96 -9.30 16.23
N LEU A 27 -24.21 -9.74 15.21
CA LEU A 27 -22.80 -9.38 15.05
C LEU A 27 -22.63 -7.86 14.97
N ASP A 28 -23.44 -7.19 14.15
CA ASP A 28 -23.40 -5.73 13.98
C ASP A 28 -23.65 -5.00 15.31
N GLY A 29 -24.59 -5.49 16.12
CA GLY A 29 -24.86 -4.96 17.46
C GLY A 29 -23.70 -5.16 18.44
N ILE A 30 -23.09 -6.35 18.44
CA ILE A 30 -21.93 -6.69 19.29
C ILE A 30 -20.73 -5.82 18.91
N VAL A 31 -20.39 -5.75 17.62
CA VAL A 31 -19.27 -4.95 17.12
C VAL A 31 -19.51 -3.47 17.39
N ASN A 32 -20.72 -2.95 17.15
CA ASN A 32 -21.03 -1.56 17.46
C ASN A 32 -20.88 -1.25 18.96
N THR A 33 -21.33 -2.17 19.83
CA THR A 33 -21.18 -2.04 21.28
C THR A 33 -19.71 -1.98 21.70
N PHE A 34 -18.84 -2.76 21.07
CA PHE A 34 -17.40 -2.75 21.35
C PHE A 34 -16.78 -1.36 21.11
N TYR A 35 -17.14 -0.70 20.02
CA TYR A 35 -16.60 0.62 19.67
C TYR A 35 -17.28 1.80 20.39
N THR A 36 -18.54 1.66 20.79
CA THR A 36 -19.34 2.79 21.31
C THR A 36 -19.62 2.74 22.82
N SER A 37 -19.53 1.57 23.47
CA SER A 37 -19.83 1.46 24.89
C SER A 37 -18.76 2.16 25.73
N ASN A 38 -19.20 2.98 26.69
CA ASN A 38 -18.35 3.62 27.70
C ASN A 38 -18.15 2.74 28.95
N ASP A 39 -18.87 1.61 29.06
CA ASP A 39 -18.70 0.66 30.15
C ASP A 39 -17.62 -0.37 29.80
N ALA A 40 -16.53 -0.36 30.57
CA ALA A 40 -15.42 -1.30 30.42
C ALA A 40 -15.86 -2.76 30.60
N GLY A 41 -16.83 -3.03 31.48
CA GLY A 41 -17.35 -4.38 31.71
C GLY A 41 -18.10 -4.91 30.49
N GLN A 42 -19.01 -4.11 29.95
CA GLN A 42 -19.72 -4.43 28.71
C GLN A 42 -18.78 -4.57 27.52
N ARG A 43 -17.79 -3.67 27.36
CA ARG A 43 -16.80 -3.73 26.27
C ARG A 43 -15.98 -5.02 26.33
N SER A 44 -15.49 -5.39 27.50
CA SER A 44 -14.74 -6.64 27.70
C SER A 44 -15.59 -7.88 27.42
N ALA A 45 -16.87 -7.86 27.77
CA ALA A 45 -17.79 -8.96 27.50
C ALA A 45 -18.03 -9.18 26.00
N VAL A 46 -18.26 -8.10 25.22
CA VAL A 46 -18.44 -8.22 23.76
C VAL A 46 -17.13 -8.56 23.03
N GLU A 47 -15.99 -8.07 23.53
CA GLU A 47 -14.66 -8.45 23.02
C GLU A 47 -14.42 -9.96 23.18
N ALA A 48 -14.77 -10.54 24.33
CA ALA A 48 -14.66 -11.98 24.56
C ALA A 48 -15.52 -12.80 23.57
N VAL A 49 -16.71 -12.32 23.21
CA VAL A 49 -17.56 -12.99 22.21
C VAL A 49 -16.96 -12.88 20.80
N MET A 50 -16.44 -11.71 20.43
CA MET A 50 -15.74 -11.52 19.15
C MET A 50 -14.50 -12.41 19.06
N GLN A 51 -13.75 -12.53 20.15
CA GLN A 51 -12.60 -13.44 20.23
C GLN A 51 -13.04 -14.90 20.04
N GLN A 52 -14.04 -15.38 20.78
CA GLN A 52 -14.59 -16.73 20.61
C GLN A 52 -15.06 -17.01 19.19
N PHE A 53 -15.72 -16.04 18.54
CA PHE A 53 -16.12 -16.15 17.14
C PHE A 53 -14.90 -16.32 16.24
N SER A 54 -13.89 -15.47 16.37
CA SER A 54 -12.70 -15.48 15.48
C SER A 54 -11.82 -16.72 15.64
N GLU A 55 -11.72 -17.26 16.86
CA GLU A 55 -10.95 -18.47 17.14
C GLU A 55 -11.63 -19.73 16.61
N HIS A 56 -12.96 -19.69 16.42
CA HIS A 56 -13.74 -20.84 15.96
C HIS A 56 -13.19 -21.40 14.62
N PRO A 57 -13.02 -22.73 14.47
CA PRO A 57 -12.45 -23.34 13.26
C PRO A 57 -13.20 -23.02 11.96
N LEU A 58 -14.51 -22.78 12.06
CA LEU A 58 -15.40 -22.47 10.94
C LEU A 58 -15.72 -20.97 10.82
N ALA A 59 -15.08 -20.09 11.60
CA ALA A 59 -15.33 -18.65 11.56
C ALA A 59 -15.23 -18.07 10.14
N TRP A 60 -14.23 -18.54 9.39
CA TRP A 60 -13.96 -18.08 8.03
C TRP A 60 -15.08 -18.41 7.04
N THR A 61 -15.88 -19.46 7.26
CA THR A 61 -16.98 -19.86 6.36
C THR A 61 -18.16 -18.90 6.42
N ARG A 62 -18.09 -17.86 7.25
CA ARG A 62 -19.11 -16.82 7.39
C ARG A 62 -18.67 -15.47 6.86
N VAL A 63 -17.39 -15.34 6.51
CA VAL A 63 -16.81 -14.03 6.20
C VAL A 63 -17.41 -13.47 4.92
N ASP A 64 -17.59 -14.29 3.89
CA ASP A 64 -18.28 -13.93 2.65
C ASP A 64 -19.68 -13.34 2.92
N GLY A 65 -20.51 -14.05 3.68
CA GLY A 65 -21.85 -13.60 4.04
C GLY A 65 -21.86 -12.31 4.88
N ILE A 66 -20.90 -12.14 5.79
CA ILE A 66 -20.77 -10.89 6.56
C ILE A 66 -20.39 -9.72 5.63
N LEU A 67 -19.41 -9.92 4.74
CA LEU A 67 -18.92 -8.87 3.84
C LEU A 67 -19.96 -8.45 2.80
N GLU A 68 -20.78 -9.39 2.34
CA GLU A 68 -21.86 -9.15 1.38
C GLU A 68 -23.08 -8.47 2.00
N HIS A 69 -23.48 -8.86 3.20
CA HIS A 69 -24.79 -8.50 3.74
C HIS A 69 -24.76 -7.51 4.92
N SER A 70 -23.64 -7.41 5.66
CA SER A 70 -23.56 -6.42 6.74
C SER A 70 -23.53 -5.00 6.16
N THR A 71 -24.20 -4.08 6.85
CA THR A 71 -24.13 -2.64 6.54
C THR A 71 -23.16 -1.90 7.46
N ASN A 72 -22.65 -2.56 8.50
CA ASN A 72 -21.73 -1.99 9.47
C ASN A 72 -20.27 -2.13 8.97
N PRO A 73 -19.55 -1.01 8.70
CA PRO A 73 -18.15 -1.06 8.27
C PRO A 73 -17.22 -1.78 9.25
N GLN A 74 -17.50 -1.68 10.56
CA GLN A 74 -16.68 -2.31 11.59
C GLN A 74 -16.86 -3.83 11.59
N SER A 75 -18.07 -4.34 11.31
CA SER A 75 -18.30 -5.77 11.17
C SER A 75 -17.59 -6.34 9.95
N LYS A 76 -17.57 -5.59 8.84
CA LYS A 76 -16.79 -5.96 7.66
C LYS A 76 -15.29 -5.99 7.96
N TYR A 77 -14.81 -4.99 8.71
CA TYR A 77 -13.41 -4.95 9.15
C TYR A 77 -13.06 -6.17 10.02
N PHE A 78 -13.92 -6.49 10.98
CA PHE A 78 -13.77 -7.68 11.83
C PHE A 78 -13.77 -8.97 11.02
N ALA A 79 -14.65 -9.12 10.03
CA ALA A 79 -14.68 -10.28 9.16
C ALA A 79 -13.38 -10.44 8.35
N LEU A 80 -12.80 -9.35 7.87
CA LEU A 80 -11.47 -9.37 7.23
C LEU A 80 -10.36 -9.74 8.22
N GLN A 81 -10.44 -9.32 9.49
CA GLN A 81 -9.49 -9.77 10.52
C GLN A 81 -9.56 -11.29 10.75
N VAL A 82 -10.76 -11.88 10.70
CA VAL A 82 -10.92 -13.35 10.77
C VAL A 82 -10.21 -14.04 9.60
N LEU A 83 -10.33 -13.50 8.38
CA LEU A 83 -9.58 -14.01 7.22
C LEU A 83 -8.07 -13.83 7.36
N ASP A 84 -7.59 -12.72 7.92
CA ASP A 84 -6.15 -12.53 8.14
C ASP A 84 -5.59 -13.57 9.11
N GLN A 85 -6.30 -13.85 10.21
CA GLN A 85 -5.91 -14.89 11.16
C GLN A 85 -5.89 -16.28 10.50
N LEU A 86 -6.88 -16.57 9.65
CA LEU A 86 -6.90 -17.80 8.86
C LEU A 86 -5.68 -17.87 7.94
N ALA A 87 -5.40 -16.81 7.17
CA ALA A 87 -4.28 -16.74 6.24
C ALA A 87 -2.92 -16.87 6.96
N LYS A 88 -2.80 -16.30 8.17
CA LYS A 88 -1.56 -16.33 8.96
C LYS A 88 -1.32 -17.69 9.62
N TYR A 89 -2.33 -18.29 10.24
CA TYR A 89 -2.12 -19.43 11.15
C TYR A 89 -2.65 -20.77 10.63
N ARG A 90 -3.67 -20.77 9.77
CA ARG A 90 -4.41 -21.98 9.38
C ARG A 90 -4.54 -22.18 7.87
N TRP A 91 -3.90 -21.36 7.05
CA TRP A 91 -4.06 -21.41 5.59
C TRP A 91 -3.71 -22.77 4.98
N ASN A 92 -2.61 -23.37 5.43
CA ASN A 92 -2.14 -24.65 4.89
C ASN A 92 -2.96 -25.85 5.37
N THR A 93 -3.86 -25.69 6.35
CA THR A 93 -4.78 -26.76 6.78
C THR A 93 -6.03 -26.84 5.93
N LEU A 94 -6.31 -25.80 5.11
CA LEU A 94 -7.48 -25.77 4.24
C LEU A 94 -7.27 -26.67 3.00
N PRO A 95 -8.32 -27.40 2.56
CA PRO A 95 -8.38 -28.02 1.24
C PRO A 95 -8.18 -26.99 0.12
N THR A 96 -7.65 -27.43 -1.01
CA THR A 96 -7.36 -26.55 -2.15
C THR A 96 -8.62 -25.84 -2.65
N ASP A 97 -9.76 -26.53 -2.78
CA ASP A 97 -11.01 -25.92 -3.25
C ASP A 97 -11.48 -24.77 -2.36
N GLN A 98 -11.28 -24.86 -1.04
CA GLN A 98 -11.62 -23.80 -0.11
C GLN A 98 -10.67 -22.60 -0.23
N ARG A 99 -9.37 -22.86 -0.41
CA ARG A 99 -8.39 -21.79 -0.69
C ARG A 99 -8.74 -21.07 -1.99
N ASP A 100 -9.06 -21.83 -3.04
CA ASP A 100 -9.46 -21.28 -4.34
C ASP A 100 -10.73 -20.44 -4.24
N SER A 101 -11.74 -20.92 -3.50
CA SER A 101 -12.96 -20.15 -3.23
C SER A 101 -12.66 -18.82 -2.53
N ILE A 102 -11.79 -18.81 -1.52
CA ILE A 102 -11.41 -17.58 -0.80
C ILE A 102 -10.66 -16.62 -1.73
N LYS A 103 -9.72 -17.13 -2.55
CA LYS A 103 -8.99 -16.34 -3.55
C LYS A 103 -9.95 -15.66 -4.52
N THR A 104 -10.83 -16.43 -5.15
CA THR A 104 -11.81 -15.91 -6.12
C THR A 104 -12.72 -14.88 -5.47
N PHE A 105 -13.26 -15.16 -4.28
CA PHE A 105 -14.13 -14.24 -3.57
C PHE A 105 -13.44 -12.90 -3.29
N LEU A 106 -12.22 -12.91 -2.71
CA LEU A 106 -11.49 -11.68 -2.39
C LEU A 106 -11.14 -10.89 -3.67
N SER A 107 -10.69 -11.55 -4.73
CA SER A 107 -10.41 -10.90 -6.01
C SER A 107 -11.67 -10.26 -6.61
N SER A 108 -12.79 -10.99 -6.65
CA SER A 108 -14.06 -10.47 -7.16
C SER A 108 -14.58 -9.29 -6.33
N LEU A 109 -14.46 -9.36 -5.00
CA LEU A 109 -14.86 -8.28 -4.11
C LEU A 109 -13.97 -7.04 -4.30
N THR A 110 -12.66 -7.22 -4.43
CA THR A 110 -11.72 -6.12 -4.73
C THR A 110 -12.05 -5.43 -6.04
N ILE A 111 -12.36 -6.19 -7.09
CA ILE A 111 -12.80 -5.64 -8.37
C ILE A 111 -14.12 -4.88 -8.20
N LYS A 112 -15.14 -5.49 -7.58
CA LYS A 112 -16.45 -4.87 -7.33
C LYS A 112 -16.33 -3.54 -6.58
N MET A 113 -15.49 -3.51 -5.54
CA MET A 113 -15.25 -2.30 -4.75
C MET A 113 -14.52 -1.19 -5.53
N SER A 114 -13.89 -1.52 -6.65
CA SER A 114 -13.15 -0.58 -7.50
C SER A 114 -13.89 -0.19 -8.79
N GLN A 115 -15.12 -0.70 -9.00
CA GLN A 115 -15.93 -0.39 -10.18
C GLN A 115 -16.61 0.97 -10.11
N ASP A 116 -17.12 1.35 -8.93
CA ASP A 116 -17.78 2.64 -8.70
C ASP A 116 -16.84 3.58 -7.93
N GLU A 117 -16.52 4.73 -8.53
CA GLU A 117 -15.60 5.69 -7.93
C GLU A 117 -16.16 6.29 -6.63
N ALA A 118 -17.44 6.65 -6.59
CA ALA A 118 -18.02 7.25 -5.38
C ALA A 118 -17.92 6.29 -4.18
N SER A 119 -18.25 5.01 -4.38
CA SER A 119 -18.12 3.96 -3.38
C SER A 119 -16.67 3.70 -2.99
N PHE A 120 -15.75 3.65 -3.96
CA PHE A 120 -14.33 3.48 -3.71
C PHE A 120 -13.75 4.58 -2.82
N ARG A 121 -14.16 5.83 -3.04
CA ARG A 121 -13.71 6.99 -2.24
C ARG A 121 -14.33 6.98 -0.84
N THR A 122 -15.64 6.77 -0.74
CA THR A 122 -16.37 6.81 0.54
C THR A 122 -16.00 5.64 1.46
N GLN A 123 -15.64 4.48 0.90
CA GLN A 123 -15.30 3.27 1.65
C GLN A 123 -13.79 3.00 1.69
N ARG A 124 -12.94 4.04 1.57
CA ARG A 124 -11.48 3.91 1.45
C ARG A 124 -10.84 3.06 2.55
N ALA A 125 -11.26 3.23 3.81
CA ALA A 125 -10.73 2.44 4.92
C ALA A 125 -11.02 0.94 4.77
N TYR A 126 -12.23 0.59 4.30
CA TYR A 126 -12.62 -0.79 4.05
C TYR A 126 -11.86 -1.38 2.85
N VAL A 127 -11.73 -0.63 1.76
CA VAL A 127 -10.95 -1.05 0.59
C VAL A 127 -9.48 -1.28 0.95
N ASN A 128 -8.86 -0.37 1.70
CA ASN A 128 -7.49 -0.54 2.16
C ASN A 128 -7.33 -1.81 3.00
N LYS A 129 -8.30 -2.10 3.88
CA LYS A 129 -8.29 -3.33 4.67
C LYS A 129 -8.45 -4.57 3.81
N LEU A 130 -9.36 -4.54 2.83
CA LEU A 130 -9.58 -5.63 1.88
C LEU A 130 -8.32 -5.93 1.08
N ASN A 131 -7.63 -4.91 0.59
CA ASN A 131 -6.35 -5.06 -0.11
C ASN A 131 -5.29 -5.70 0.79
N ALA A 132 -5.17 -5.27 2.04
CA ALA A 132 -4.24 -5.87 2.99
C ALA A 132 -4.55 -7.35 3.24
N SER A 133 -5.82 -7.72 3.40
CA SER A 133 -6.24 -9.12 3.55
C SER A 133 -5.99 -9.95 2.29
N LEU A 134 -6.23 -9.39 1.10
CA LEU A 134 -5.84 -10.03 -0.17
C LEU A 134 -4.34 -10.29 -0.22
N VAL A 135 -3.50 -9.31 0.17
CA VAL A 135 -2.04 -9.48 0.22
C VAL A 135 -1.63 -10.57 1.23
N GLN A 136 -2.29 -10.72 2.38
CA GLN A 136 -2.01 -11.83 3.29
C GLN A 136 -2.27 -13.20 2.66
N VAL A 137 -3.33 -13.33 1.85
CA VAL A 137 -3.62 -14.55 1.07
C VAL A 137 -2.59 -14.75 -0.04
N VAL A 138 -2.26 -13.71 -0.80
CA VAL A 138 -1.26 -13.75 -1.88
C VAL A 138 0.09 -14.23 -1.36
N LYS A 139 0.54 -13.75 -0.19
CA LYS A 139 1.78 -14.22 0.45
C LYS A 139 1.80 -15.72 0.73
N GLN A 140 0.66 -16.39 0.83
CA GLN A 140 0.61 -17.84 1.06
C GLN A 140 0.59 -18.66 -0.24
N GLU A 141 0.12 -18.07 -1.33
CA GLU A 141 -0.21 -18.76 -2.58
C GLU A 141 0.73 -18.40 -3.73
N TRP A 142 1.09 -17.12 -3.87
CA TRP A 142 2.03 -16.64 -4.88
C TRP A 142 3.47 -16.85 -4.42
N PRO A 143 4.41 -17.23 -5.31
CA PRO A 143 4.23 -17.49 -6.75
C PRO A 143 3.72 -18.91 -7.09
N ALA A 144 3.93 -19.90 -6.23
CA ALA A 144 3.88 -21.30 -6.63
C ALA A 144 2.48 -21.83 -6.98
N ARG A 145 1.44 -21.39 -6.26
CA ARG A 145 0.05 -21.83 -6.39
C ARG A 145 -0.87 -20.78 -7.00
N TRP A 146 -0.35 -19.58 -7.27
CA TRP A 146 -1.07 -18.52 -7.95
C TRP A 146 -0.16 -17.71 -8.89
N PRO A 147 0.51 -18.36 -9.85
CA PRO A 147 1.55 -17.72 -10.67
C PRO A 147 1.04 -16.54 -11.49
N THR A 148 -0.23 -16.54 -11.89
CA THR A 148 -0.83 -15.49 -12.72
C THR A 148 -1.22 -14.23 -11.95
N PHE A 149 -1.04 -14.16 -10.62
CA PHE A 149 -1.53 -13.04 -9.82
C PHE A 149 -1.04 -11.66 -10.32
N ILE A 150 0.27 -11.47 -10.53
CA ILE A 150 0.81 -10.19 -11.01
C ILE A 150 0.39 -9.91 -12.47
N PRO A 151 0.52 -10.87 -13.42
CA PRO A 151 -0.03 -10.69 -14.77
C PRO A 151 -1.52 -10.31 -14.79
N ASP A 152 -2.37 -11.02 -14.04
CA ASP A 152 -3.81 -10.77 -14.03
C ASP A 152 -4.13 -9.41 -13.39
N LEU A 153 -3.43 -9.03 -12.32
CA LEU A 153 -3.61 -7.74 -11.66
C LEU A 153 -3.21 -6.57 -12.58
N THR A 154 -2.07 -6.67 -13.26
CA THR A 154 -1.59 -5.63 -14.18
C THR A 154 -2.46 -5.53 -15.43
N ASN A 155 -2.99 -6.65 -15.93
CA ASN A 155 -3.97 -6.66 -17.01
C ASN A 155 -5.30 -6.02 -16.59
N ALA A 156 -5.82 -6.39 -15.41
CA ALA A 156 -7.07 -5.85 -14.88
C ALA A 156 -6.98 -4.33 -14.66
N ALA A 157 -5.83 -3.83 -14.19
CA ALA A 157 -5.57 -2.42 -13.94
C ALA A 157 -5.87 -1.51 -15.16
N ARG A 158 -5.76 -2.04 -16.39
CA ARG A 158 -6.02 -1.26 -17.62
C ARG A 158 -7.50 -1.06 -17.92
N SER A 159 -8.41 -1.68 -17.17
CA SER A 159 -9.86 -1.64 -17.44
C SER A 159 -10.53 -0.35 -16.98
N SER A 160 -10.05 0.26 -15.90
CA SER A 160 -10.53 1.56 -15.41
C SER A 160 -9.49 2.21 -14.51
N GLU A 161 -9.46 3.55 -14.44
CA GLU A 161 -8.48 4.26 -13.62
C GLU A 161 -8.65 4.00 -12.11
N THR A 162 -9.88 3.79 -11.63
CA THR A 162 -10.16 3.47 -10.22
C THR A 162 -9.66 2.07 -9.86
N LEU A 163 -9.87 1.08 -10.74
CA LEU A 163 -9.28 -0.25 -10.56
C LEU A 163 -7.76 -0.21 -10.67
N CYS A 164 -7.20 0.58 -11.59
CA CYS A 164 -5.77 0.81 -11.68
C CYS A 164 -5.20 1.36 -10.38
N GLU A 165 -5.86 2.36 -9.79
CA GLU A 165 -5.43 2.98 -8.53
C GLU A 165 -5.40 1.94 -7.42
N ASN A 166 -6.42 1.08 -7.37
CA ASN A 166 -6.46 0.02 -6.38
C ASN A 166 -5.38 -1.05 -6.60
N CYS A 167 -5.12 -1.40 -7.86
CA CYS A 167 -4.04 -2.33 -8.22
C CYS A 167 -2.67 -1.79 -7.80
N MET A 168 -2.40 -0.50 -7.99
CA MET A 168 -1.19 0.15 -7.49
C MET A 168 -1.06 0.03 -5.97
N ASN A 169 -2.15 0.30 -5.23
CA ASN A 169 -2.15 0.14 -3.78
C ASN A 169 -1.87 -1.31 -3.34
N ILE A 170 -2.41 -2.31 -4.04
CA ILE A 170 -2.14 -3.74 -3.78
C ILE A 170 -0.67 -4.08 -4.05
N LEU A 171 -0.11 -3.60 -5.16
CA LEU A 171 1.30 -3.79 -5.52
C LEU A 171 2.24 -3.14 -4.50
N LYS A 172 1.90 -1.95 -4.00
CA LYS A 172 2.63 -1.28 -2.92
C LYS A 172 2.63 -2.14 -1.64
N LEU A 173 1.46 -2.54 -1.17
CA LEU A 173 1.32 -3.37 0.04
C LEU A 173 2.08 -4.69 -0.08
N LEU A 174 2.03 -5.34 -1.24
CA LEU A 174 2.77 -6.58 -1.48
C LEU A 174 4.28 -6.36 -1.37
N SER A 175 4.80 -5.27 -1.93
CA SER A 175 6.22 -4.91 -1.85
C SER A 175 6.65 -4.65 -0.40
N GLU A 176 5.88 -3.85 0.35
CA GLU A 176 6.15 -3.55 1.76
C GLU A 176 6.17 -4.83 2.63
N GLU A 177 5.19 -5.72 2.45
CA GLU A 177 5.14 -6.98 3.19
C GLU A 177 6.31 -7.93 2.89
N VAL A 178 6.83 -7.90 1.67
CA VAL A 178 7.93 -8.77 1.23
C VAL A 178 9.30 -8.19 1.56
N PHE A 179 9.49 -6.89 1.41
CA PHE A 179 10.79 -6.23 1.54
C PHE A 179 11.02 -5.59 2.91
N ASP A 180 9.99 -4.96 3.49
CA ASP A 180 10.11 -4.15 4.71
C ASP A 180 9.68 -4.92 5.96
N PHE A 181 8.55 -5.63 5.90
CA PHE A 181 7.94 -6.31 7.06
C PHE A 181 8.19 -7.82 7.12
N SER A 182 9.00 -8.37 6.23
CA SER A 182 9.23 -9.82 6.18
C SER A 182 10.08 -10.37 7.33
N ARG A 183 10.82 -9.52 8.04
CA ARG A 183 11.65 -9.93 9.19
C ARG A 183 10.77 -10.28 10.39
N GLY A 184 10.84 -11.53 10.83
CA GLY A 184 10.10 -12.03 12.00
C GLY A 184 8.70 -12.57 11.68
N GLU A 185 8.13 -12.22 10.53
CA GLU A 185 6.80 -12.68 10.08
C GLU A 185 6.88 -13.88 9.13
N MET A 186 8.00 -14.08 8.43
CA MET A 186 8.19 -15.11 7.41
C MET A 186 9.53 -15.83 7.56
N THR A 187 9.59 -17.08 7.09
CA THR A 187 10.86 -17.82 7.03
C THR A 187 11.79 -17.21 5.99
N GLN A 188 13.10 -17.30 6.21
CA GLN A 188 14.10 -16.75 5.29
C GLN A 188 13.96 -17.30 3.86
N ALA A 189 13.69 -18.61 3.72
CA ALA A 189 13.47 -19.24 2.42
C ALA A 189 12.26 -18.64 1.70
N LYS A 190 11.12 -18.51 2.40
CA LYS A 190 9.91 -17.94 1.82
C LYS A 190 10.11 -16.48 1.41
N THR A 191 10.78 -15.69 2.25
CA THR A 191 11.11 -14.29 1.94
C THR A 191 12.00 -14.19 0.70
N ARG A 192 13.05 -15.02 0.59
CA ARG A 192 13.92 -15.05 -0.58
C ARG A 192 13.13 -15.38 -1.85
N ASP A 193 12.28 -16.40 -1.79
CA ASP A 193 11.53 -16.87 -2.95
C ASP A 193 10.51 -15.81 -3.43
N LEU A 194 9.84 -15.12 -2.49
CA LEU A 194 8.96 -13.98 -2.82
C LEU A 194 9.74 -12.81 -3.44
N LYS A 195 10.88 -12.44 -2.85
CA LYS A 195 11.74 -11.36 -3.39
C LYS A 195 12.21 -11.67 -4.82
N GLN A 196 12.67 -12.90 -5.06
CA GLN A 196 13.10 -13.33 -6.39
C GLN A 196 11.96 -13.29 -7.41
N SER A 197 10.77 -13.73 -6.99
CA SER A 197 9.59 -13.71 -7.86
C SER A 197 9.14 -12.30 -8.18
N LEU A 198 9.20 -11.36 -7.21
CA LEU A 198 8.79 -9.98 -7.44
C LEU A 198 9.77 -9.27 -8.38
N ASN A 199 11.06 -9.57 -8.26
CA ASN A 199 12.06 -9.12 -9.22
C ASN A 199 11.82 -9.66 -10.63
N THR A 200 11.40 -10.93 -10.76
CA THR A 200 11.11 -11.55 -12.06
C THR A 200 9.90 -10.90 -12.74
N GLU A 201 8.86 -10.58 -11.97
CA GLU A 201 7.62 -9.96 -12.47
C GLU A 201 7.71 -8.42 -12.54
N PHE A 202 8.81 -7.81 -12.10
CA PHE A 202 8.90 -6.35 -11.97
C PHE A 202 8.74 -5.62 -13.31
N ALA A 203 9.12 -6.24 -14.43
CA ALA A 203 8.92 -5.68 -15.76
C ALA A 203 7.47 -5.26 -16.02
N LEU A 204 6.49 -6.09 -15.62
CA LEU A 204 5.07 -5.81 -15.81
C LEU A 204 4.60 -4.64 -14.93
N ILE A 205 5.11 -4.57 -13.70
CA ILE A 205 4.81 -3.52 -12.73
C ILE A 205 5.39 -2.18 -13.21
N HIS A 206 6.62 -2.20 -13.72
CA HIS A 206 7.29 -1.04 -14.28
C HIS A 206 6.55 -0.51 -15.52
N GLU A 207 6.19 -1.39 -16.46
CA GLU A 207 5.42 -1.00 -17.66
C GLU A 207 4.07 -0.37 -17.28
N LEU A 208 3.37 -0.93 -16.29
CA LEU A 208 2.12 -0.35 -15.80
C LEU A 208 2.36 1.03 -15.16
N GLY A 209 3.43 1.19 -14.37
CA GLY A 209 3.82 2.46 -13.79
C GLY A 209 4.09 3.54 -14.83
N GLU A 210 4.95 3.25 -15.82
CA GLU A 210 5.23 4.17 -16.93
C GLU A 210 3.98 4.49 -17.74
N TYR A 211 3.15 3.48 -18.04
CA TYR A 211 1.88 3.68 -18.72
C TYR A 211 1.00 4.67 -17.97
N VAL A 212 0.83 4.50 -16.66
CA VAL A 212 0.00 5.40 -15.85
C VAL A 212 0.57 6.82 -15.86
N LEU A 213 1.87 6.99 -15.56
CA LEU A 213 2.49 8.31 -15.46
C LEU A 213 2.43 9.12 -16.78
N VAL A 214 2.27 8.46 -17.93
CA VAL A 214 2.16 9.10 -19.24
C VAL A 214 0.70 9.29 -19.68
N ASN A 215 -0.20 8.35 -19.37
CA ASN A 215 -1.52 8.28 -20.02
C ASN A 215 -2.70 8.73 -19.15
N THR A 216 -2.51 8.96 -17.84
CA THR A 216 -3.58 9.51 -16.98
C THR A 216 -3.33 10.97 -16.62
N GLN A 217 -4.42 11.68 -16.32
CA GLN A 217 -4.40 12.99 -15.66
C GLN A 217 -5.06 12.93 -14.28
N LYS A 218 -5.47 11.74 -13.81
CA LYS A 218 -6.18 11.56 -12.55
C LYS A 218 -5.21 11.66 -11.37
N PRO A 219 -5.29 12.70 -10.52
CA PRO A 219 -4.26 12.94 -9.52
C PRO A 219 -4.15 11.82 -8.47
N SER A 220 -5.26 11.21 -8.07
CA SER A 220 -5.24 10.11 -7.09
C SER A 220 -4.50 8.88 -7.60
N LEU A 221 -4.65 8.56 -8.89
CA LEU A 221 -3.95 7.44 -9.53
C LEU A 221 -2.47 7.72 -9.71
N ILE A 222 -2.09 8.94 -10.12
CA ILE A 222 -0.67 9.36 -10.20
C ILE A 222 -0.03 9.26 -8.82
N LYS A 223 -0.68 9.77 -7.76
CA LYS A 223 -0.19 9.66 -6.38
C LYS A 223 0.00 8.21 -5.93
N ALA A 224 -0.98 7.34 -6.19
CA ALA A 224 -0.87 5.91 -5.85
C ALA A 224 0.29 5.24 -6.59
N THR A 225 0.50 5.61 -7.86
CA THR A 225 1.60 5.09 -8.69
C THR A 225 2.95 5.56 -8.18
N LEU A 226 3.12 6.85 -7.89
CA LEU A 226 4.36 7.39 -7.31
C LEU A 226 4.65 6.76 -5.93
N ALA A 227 3.63 6.61 -5.08
CA ALA A 227 3.80 5.96 -3.78
C ALA A 227 4.15 4.47 -3.90
N THR A 228 3.70 3.81 -4.97
CA THR A 228 4.10 2.44 -5.29
C THR A 228 5.55 2.43 -5.74
N LEU A 229 5.93 3.26 -6.71
CA LEU A 229 7.31 3.37 -7.20
C LEU A 229 8.29 3.69 -6.07
N HIS A 230 7.94 4.60 -5.15
CA HIS A 230 8.75 4.93 -3.97
C HIS A 230 9.24 3.69 -3.22
N VAL A 231 8.34 2.75 -2.88
CA VAL A 231 8.70 1.51 -2.17
C VAL A 231 9.61 0.62 -3.02
N TYR A 232 9.36 0.55 -4.33
CA TYR A 232 10.08 -0.33 -5.24
C TYR A 232 11.50 0.17 -5.54
N LEU A 233 11.72 1.49 -5.61
CA LEU A 233 13.02 2.11 -5.90
C LEU A 233 14.13 1.67 -4.94
N SER A 234 13.78 1.22 -3.73
CA SER A 234 14.73 0.74 -2.72
C SER A 234 15.39 -0.62 -3.06
N TRP A 235 14.82 -1.43 -3.97
CA TRP A 235 15.30 -2.79 -4.23
C TRP A 235 15.31 -3.23 -5.69
N VAL A 236 14.71 -2.47 -6.62
CA VAL A 236 14.62 -2.86 -8.03
C VAL A 236 15.97 -2.82 -8.75
N PRO A 237 16.14 -3.61 -9.83
CA PRO A 237 17.36 -3.56 -10.62
C PRO A 237 17.60 -2.16 -11.22
N LEU A 238 18.85 -1.70 -11.16
CA LEU A 238 19.25 -0.34 -11.55
C LEU A 238 18.90 0.04 -13.00
N GLY A 239 18.85 -0.95 -13.91
CA GLY A 239 18.45 -0.72 -15.30
C GLY A 239 17.05 -0.11 -15.43
N TYR A 240 16.11 -0.47 -14.55
CA TYR A 240 14.78 0.14 -14.54
C TYR A 240 14.76 1.59 -14.05
N ILE A 241 15.81 2.03 -13.35
CA ILE A 241 15.93 3.40 -12.86
C ILE A 241 16.68 4.26 -13.88
N PHE A 242 17.86 3.81 -14.30
CA PHE A 242 18.80 4.61 -15.09
C PHE A 242 18.76 4.32 -16.60
N GLU A 243 18.32 3.15 -17.03
CA GLU A 243 18.27 2.76 -18.45
C GLU A 243 16.83 2.83 -19.02
N SER A 244 15.89 3.38 -18.25
CA SER A 244 14.49 3.61 -18.63
C SER A 244 14.16 5.11 -18.73
N THR A 245 12.90 5.44 -18.99
CA THR A 245 12.43 6.84 -18.98
C THR A 245 11.95 7.32 -17.62
N LEU A 246 12.08 6.49 -16.57
CA LEU A 246 11.49 6.72 -15.25
C LEU A 246 11.96 8.03 -14.62
N VAL A 247 13.28 8.25 -14.50
CA VAL A 247 13.83 9.48 -13.89
C VAL A 247 13.36 10.73 -14.65
N GLN A 248 13.38 10.69 -15.98
CA GLN A 248 12.91 11.81 -16.81
C GLN A 248 11.41 12.08 -16.60
N THR A 249 10.61 11.02 -16.45
CA THR A 249 9.18 11.12 -16.21
C THR A 249 8.89 11.70 -14.83
N LEU A 250 9.61 11.24 -13.79
CA LEU A 250 9.52 11.82 -12.44
C LEU A 250 9.83 13.33 -12.47
N LEU A 251 10.91 13.74 -13.13
CA LEU A 251 11.30 15.16 -13.24
C LEU A 251 10.28 16.01 -14.01
N LYS A 252 9.47 15.43 -14.90
CA LYS A 252 8.38 16.15 -15.58
C LYS A 252 7.16 16.38 -14.67
N ILE A 253 6.99 15.55 -13.63
CA ILE A 253 5.86 15.62 -12.69
C ILE A 253 6.10 16.67 -11.60
N PHE A 254 7.36 16.92 -11.22
CA PHE A 254 7.72 17.83 -10.13
C PHE A 254 7.03 19.22 -10.13
N PRO A 255 6.86 19.93 -11.26
CA PRO A 255 6.24 21.24 -11.25
C PRO A 255 4.83 21.28 -10.65
N ALA A 256 4.07 20.17 -10.74
CA ALA A 256 2.71 20.08 -10.22
C ALA A 256 2.70 19.98 -8.67
N PRO A 257 2.12 20.96 -7.94
CA PRO A 257 2.21 21.05 -6.48
C PRO A 257 1.77 19.79 -5.75
N GLU A 258 0.67 19.21 -6.19
CA GLU A 258 0.03 18.07 -5.55
C GLU A 258 0.86 16.78 -5.54
N PHE A 259 1.92 16.69 -6.36
CA PHE A 259 2.79 15.51 -6.45
C PHE A 259 4.18 15.71 -5.84
N ARG A 260 4.56 16.95 -5.46
CA ARG A 260 5.93 17.30 -5.07
C ARG A 260 6.47 16.45 -3.91
N ASN A 261 5.65 16.23 -2.88
CA ASN A 261 6.06 15.47 -1.71
C ASN A 261 6.41 14.01 -2.04
N VAL A 262 5.51 13.28 -2.71
CA VAL A 262 5.77 11.89 -3.10
C VAL A 262 6.84 11.78 -4.19
N PHE A 263 6.94 12.78 -5.08
CA PHE A 263 8.05 12.88 -6.02
C PHE A 263 9.40 12.99 -5.30
N LEU A 264 9.53 13.86 -4.30
CA LEU A 264 10.79 14.02 -3.55
C LEU A 264 11.17 12.76 -2.78
N GLN A 265 10.19 12.01 -2.28
CA GLN A 265 10.43 10.69 -1.68
C GLN A 265 11.03 9.74 -2.71
N CYS A 266 10.47 9.65 -3.92
CA CYS A 266 11.04 8.87 -5.01
C CYS A 266 12.45 9.35 -5.38
N LEU A 267 12.65 10.67 -5.50
CA LEU A 267 13.94 11.25 -5.87
C LEU A 267 15.00 11.02 -4.79
N THR A 268 14.60 10.97 -3.52
CA THR A 268 15.48 10.60 -2.39
C THR A 268 15.94 9.15 -2.52
N GLU A 269 15.03 8.22 -2.81
CA GLU A 269 15.40 6.81 -3.02
C GLU A 269 16.37 6.64 -4.18
N VAL A 270 16.16 7.35 -5.30
CA VAL A 270 17.10 7.32 -6.42
C VAL A 270 18.42 7.98 -6.03
N GLY A 271 18.38 9.18 -5.45
CA GLY A 271 19.54 10.00 -5.12
C GLY A 271 20.42 9.45 -4.00
N GLN A 272 19.94 8.48 -3.22
CA GLN A 272 20.72 7.81 -2.19
C GLN A 272 21.42 6.53 -2.67
N LEU A 273 21.20 6.11 -3.92
CA LEU A 273 21.82 4.90 -4.47
C LEU A 273 23.33 5.08 -4.63
N ASN A 274 24.11 4.39 -3.80
CA ASN A 274 25.56 4.33 -3.94
C ASN A 274 25.95 3.17 -4.89
N VAL A 275 26.14 3.50 -6.17
CA VAL A 275 26.36 2.54 -7.26
C VAL A 275 27.64 2.88 -8.04
N GLY A 276 28.04 2.01 -8.98
CA GLY A 276 29.28 2.18 -9.74
C GLY A 276 29.31 3.44 -10.61
N GLN A 277 30.52 3.92 -10.90
CA GLN A 277 30.81 5.17 -11.64
C GLN A 277 30.13 5.28 -13.02
N MET A 278 29.73 4.15 -13.61
CA MET A 278 28.99 4.13 -14.88
C MET A 278 27.66 4.89 -14.83
N TYR A 279 27.10 5.11 -13.63
CA TYR A 279 25.87 5.88 -13.43
C TYR A 279 26.10 7.34 -13.01
N ASP A 280 27.35 7.80 -12.81
CA ASP A 280 27.65 9.15 -12.31
C ASP A 280 26.99 10.26 -13.13
N GLN A 281 27.00 10.12 -14.46
CA GLN A 281 26.36 11.08 -15.36
C GLN A 281 24.85 11.18 -15.15
N HIS A 282 24.18 10.09 -14.77
CA HIS A 282 22.74 10.11 -14.48
C HIS A 282 22.44 10.91 -13.21
N PHE A 283 23.27 10.79 -12.17
CA PHE A 283 23.13 11.60 -10.95
C PHE A 283 23.36 13.07 -11.19
N VAL A 284 24.41 13.42 -11.95
CA VAL A 284 24.70 14.81 -12.32
C VAL A 284 23.53 15.42 -13.10
N GLN A 285 22.99 14.70 -14.09
CA GLN A 285 21.83 15.14 -14.86
C GLN A 285 20.57 15.29 -13.99
N LEU A 286 20.27 14.30 -13.15
CA LEU A 286 19.15 14.31 -12.22
C LEU A 286 19.20 15.56 -11.33
N PHE A 287 20.33 15.79 -10.67
CA PHE A 287 20.50 16.95 -9.79
C PHE A 287 20.38 18.26 -10.55
N THR A 288 21.04 18.38 -11.71
CA THR A 288 21.04 19.61 -12.52
C THR A 288 19.63 20.00 -12.96
N ILE A 289 18.85 19.03 -13.46
CA ILE A 289 17.48 19.29 -13.90
C ILE A 289 16.60 19.64 -12.70
N PHE A 290 16.67 18.84 -11.62
CA PHE A 290 15.84 19.04 -10.44
C PHE A 290 16.08 20.42 -9.80
N ILE A 291 17.34 20.78 -9.55
CA ILE A 291 17.69 22.04 -8.91
C ILE A 291 17.30 23.25 -9.75
N THR A 292 17.41 23.17 -11.08
CA THR A 292 16.93 24.22 -11.98
C THR A 292 15.41 24.41 -11.85
N GLN A 293 14.65 23.32 -11.80
CA GLN A 293 13.19 23.40 -11.58
C GLN A 293 12.84 23.89 -10.18
N LEU A 294 13.60 23.49 -9.16
CA LEU A 294 13.39 23.88 -7.77
C LEU A 294 13.39 25.40 -7.61
N GLN A 295 14.20 26.14 -8.37
CA GLN A 295 14.21 27.62 -8.32
C GLN A 295 12.85 28.26 -8.62
N THR A 296 12.02 27.60 -9.43
CA THR A 296 10.67 28.08 -9.77
C THR A 296 9.67 27.88 -8.62
N VAL A 297 9.97 26.94 -7.72
CA VAL A 297 9.13 26.57 -6.58
C VAL A 297 9.61 27.24 -5.29
N LEU A 298 10.92 27.23 -5.06
CA LEU A 298 11.59 27.80 -3.90
C LEU A 298 12.72 28.74 -4.36
N PRO A 299 12.42 30.01 -4.66
CA PRO A 299 13.42 30.98 -5.07
C PRO A 299 14.49 31.20 -3.98
N ARG A 300 15.73 31.52 -4.39
CA ARG A 300 16.88 31.70 -3.48
C ARG A 300 16.69 32.75 -2.37
N GLY A 301 15.81 33.73 -2.58
CA GLY A 301 15.51 34.77 -1.60
C GLY A 301 14.50 34.35 -0.53
N THR A 302 13.97 33.13 -0.59
CA THR A 302 12.94 32.65 0.34
C THR A 302 13.53 32.48 1.75
N ASN A 303 12.89 33.10 2.74
CA ASN A 303 13.20 32.88 4.15
C ASN A 303 12.62 31.51 4.58
N ILE A 304 13.44 30.46 4.52
CA ILE A 304 13.00 29.08 4.80
C ILE A 304 12.39 28.93 6.22
N PRO A 305 13.00 29.45 7.30
CA PRO A 305 12.38 29.40 8.64
C PRO A 305 10.97 29.99 8.67
N GLU A 306 10.79 31.19 8.11
CA GLU A 306 9.48 31.86 8.08
C GLU A 306 8.47 31.13 7.19
N ALA A 307 8.93 30.59 6.05
CA ALA A 307 8.10 29.78 5.15
C ALA A 307 7.67 28.46 5.81
N PHE A 308 8.51 27.88 6.67
CA PHE A 308 8.18 26.68 7.42
C PHE A 308 7.17 26.97 8.55
N GLU A 309 7.42 28.02 9.35
CA GLU A 309 6.54 28.38 10.48
C GLU A 309 5.14 28.79 10.04
N ASN A 310 5.02 29.47 8.89
CA ASN A 310 3.74 29.96 8.37
C ASN A 310 3.14 29.06 7.28
N GLY A 311 3.86 28.01 6.85
CA GLY A 311 3.44 27.10 5.79
C GLY A 311 2.39 26.09 6.26
N SER A 312 1.60 25.61 5.32
CA SER A 312 0.70 24.46 5.50
C SER A 312 1.47 23.17 5.80
N ASP A 313 0.78 22.14 6.30
CA ASP A 313 1.39 20.82 6.55
C ASP A 313 2.09 20.26 5.30
N ASP A 314 1.50 20.44 4.11
CA ASP A 314 2.08 19.97 2.84
C ASP A 314 3.37 20.73 2.46
N GLU A 315 3.43 22.05 2.74
CA GLU A 315 4.64 22.86 2.51
C GLU A 315 5.74 22.55 3.52
N GLN A 316 5.38 22.32 4.78
CA GLN A 316 6.33 21.86 5.79
C GLN A 316 6.91 20.50 5.44
N ASP A 317 6.07 19.57 4.99
CA ASP A 317 6.52 18.25 4.52
C ASP A 317 7.37 18.36 3.27
N PHE A 318 7.08 19.30 2.36
CA PHE A 318 7.91 19.57 1.19
C PHE A 318 9.32 19.99 1.61
N LEU A 319 9.44 20.92 2.55
CA LEU A 319 10.75 21.38 3.05
C LEU A 319 11.52 20.25 3.76
N LYS A 320 10.84 19.40 4.54
CA LYS A 320 11.46 18.22 5.16
C LYS A 320 11.95 17.22 4.11
N ASN A 321 11.12 16.90 3.11
CA ASN A 321 11.47 15.98 2.04
C ASN A 321 12.62 16.52 1.17
N LEU A 322 12.66 17.83 0.93
CA LEU A 322 13.76 18.49 0.24
C LEU A 322 15.07 18.36 1.03
N ALA A 323 15.04 18.63 2.34
CA ALA A 323 16.21 18.48 3.20
C ALA A 323 16.73 17.03 3.21
N ASN A 324 15.82 16.04 3.26
CA ASN A 324 16.15 14.62 3.18
C ASN A 324 16.83 14.27 1.85
N PHE A 325 16.25 14.72 0.72
CA PHE A 325 16.84 14.51 -0.60
C PHE A 325 18.25 15.10 -0.69
N LEU A 326 18.42 16.38 -0.38
CA LEU A 326 19.72 17.07 -0.49
C LEU A 326 20.77 16.40 0.40
N THR A 327 20.41 16.07 1.63
CA THR A 327 21.32 15.40 2.58
C THR A 327 21.74 14.03 2.07
N ALA A 328 20.79 13.22 1.59
CA ALA A 328 21.07 11.87 1.09
C ALA A 328 21.90 11.92 -0.20
N PHE A 329 21.56 12.81 -1.12
CA PHE A 329 22.26 12.98 -2.39
C PHE A 329 23.70 13.45 -2.16
N PHE A 330 23.90 14.53 -1.40
CA PHE A 330 25.24 15.08 -1.18
C PHE A 330 26.16 14.13 -0.42
N LYS A 331 25.62 13.35 0.52
CA LYS A 331 26.40 12.34 1.24
C LYS A 331 27.08 11.34 0.30
N ASN A 332 26.46 11.02 -0.84
CA ASN A 332 26.97 10.03 -1.77
C ASN A 332 27.61 10.63 -3.03
N HIS A 333 27.17 11.81 -3.47
CA HIS A 333 27.43 12.30 -4.83
C HIS A 333 27.98 13.73 -4.92
N ILE A 334 28.24 14.43 -3.80
CA ILE A 334 28.71 15.83 -3.84
C ILE A 334 29.99 16.01 -4.67
N SER A 335 30.92 15.04 -4.59
CA SER A 335 32.19 15.06 -5.33
C SER A 335 32.02 15.06 -6.85
N LEU A 336 30.90 14.54 -7.37
CA LEU A 336 30.57 14.59 -8.80
C LEU A 336 30.24 16.02 -9.27
N LEU A 337 29.81 16.88 -8.34
CA LEU A 337 29.37 18.23 -8.62
C LEU A 337 30.45 19.28 -8.32
N GLU A 338 31.47 18.94 -7.52
CA GLU A 338 32.62 19.80 -7.18
C GLU A 338 33.61 19.95 -8.35
N THR A 339 33.10 20.35 -9.51
CA THR A 339 33.84 20.61 -10.74
C THR A 339 33.53 22.02 -11.24
N GLU A 340 34.46 22.66 -11.95
CA GLU A 340 34.26 24.02 -12.48
C GLU A 340 32.99 24.13 -13.34
N GLN A 341 32.65 23.06 -14.06
CA GLN A 341 31.45 22.98 -14.90
C GLN A 341 30.14 23.01 -14.11
N HIS A 342 30.09 22.35 -12.94
CA HIS A 342 28.85 22.14 -12.17
C HIS A 342 28.73 23.05 -10.94
N GLN A 343 29.77 23.83 -10.64
CA GLN A 343 29.77 24.84 -9.57
C GLN A 343 28.55 25.80 -9.63
N PRO A 344 28.10 26.30 -10.79
CA PRO A 344 26.92 27.17 -10.84
C PRO A 344 25.64 26.46 -10.35
N VAL A 345 25.51 25.16 -10.62
CA VAL A 345 24.36 24.33 -10.22
C VAL A 345 24.38 24.04 -8.72
N LEU A 346 25.56 23.78 -8.15
CA LEU A 346 25.73 23.64 -6.70
C LEU A 346 25.34 24.89 -5.94
N LEU A 347 25.62 26.07 -6.48
CA LEU A 347 25.25 27.34 -5.85
C LEU A 347 23.75 27.65 -5.96
N ILE A 348 22.99 26.85 -6.72
CA ILE A 348 21.52 26.96 -6.81
C ILE A 348 20.84 26.22 -5.65
N GLY A 349 21.25 24.97 -5.39
CA GLY A 349 20.78 24.20 -4.24
C GLY A 349 21.33 24.76 -2.94
#